data_AF-A0A915Q2P8-F1
#
_entry.id   AF-A0A915Q2P8-F1
#
_cell.length_a   1.000
_cell.length_b   1.000
_cell.length_c   1.000
_cell.angle_alpha   90.00
_cell.angle_beta   90.00
_cell.angle_gamma   90.00
#
_symmetry.space_group_name_H-M   'P 1'
#
loop_
_entity.id
_entity.type
_entity.pdbx_description
1 polymer ?
#
loop_
_entity_poly.entity_id
_entity_poly.type
_entity_poly.pdbx_seq_one_letter_code
_entity_poly.pdbx_strand_id
1 'polypeptide(L)'
;MRWYMECTASLCFFLTVILDGTLALSANAQYRECCDKKKDTNDWCKRQLCTFNLNLAQALITYPVCSNFDNTMANIWQCARGNRDHTKCCRKK
;
A
#
# COMPACT_ATOMS: atom_id res chain seq x y z
N MET A 1 30.44 -5.67 -38.52
CA MET A 1 29.16 -5.00 -38.18
C MET A 1 28.20 -5.83 -37.31
N ARG A 2 28.41 -7.14 -37.12
CA ARG A 2 27.53 -8.00 -36.29
C ARG A 2 27.68 -7.78 -34.77
N TRP A 3 28.90 -7.45 -34.31
CA TRP A 3 29.24 -7.23 -32.90
C TRP A 3 28.61 -5.97 -32.27
N TYR A 4 28.29 -4.95 -33.07
CA TYR A 4 27.67 -3.71 -32.56
C TYR A 4 26.19 -3.94 -32.19
N MET A 5 25.50 -4.82 -32.92
CA MET A 5 24.06 -5.06 -32.80
C MET A 5 23.72 -5.88 -31.54
N GLU A 6 24.60 -6.81 -31.16
CA GLU A 6 24.50 -7.59 -29.92
C GLU A 6 24.73 -6.70 -28.67
N CYS A 7 25.71 -5.80 -28.72
CA CYS A 7 25.98 -4.85 -27.64
C CYS A 7 24.82 -3.86 -27.43
N THR A 8 24.19 -3.38 -28.51
CA THR A 8 23.02 -2.51 -28.41
C THR A 8 21.81 -3.22 -27.78
N ALA A 9 21.57 -4.49 -28.13
CA ALA A 9 20.47 -5.25 -27.58
C ALA A 9 20.65 -5.52 -26.07
N SER A 10 21.86 -5.88 -25.64
CA SER A 10 22.16 -6.05 -24.21
C SER A 10 22.03 -4.75 -23.42
N LEU A 11 22.56 -3.63 -23.92
CA LEU A 11 22.43 -2.32 -23.26
C LEU A 11 20.96 -1.88 -23.13
N CYS A 12 20.14 -2.10 -24.16
CA CYS A 12 18.71 -1.83 -24.09
C CYS A 12 17.99 -2.70 -23.05
N PHE A 13 18.36 -3.98 -22.94
CA PHE A 13 17.75 -4.88 -21.95
C PHE A 13 18.05 -4.45 -20.51
N PHE A 14 19.31 -4.09 -20.22
CA PHE A 14 19.68 -3.55 -18.90
C PHE A 14 18.96 -2.23 -18.58
N LEU A 15 18.79 -1.34 -19.55
CA LEU A 15 18.05 -0.08 -19.36
C LEU A 15 16.56 -0.32 -19.03
N THR A 16 15.91 -1.31 -19.64
CA THR A 16 14.50 -1.63 -19.34
C THR A 16 14.31 -2.14 -17.91
N VAL A 17 15.19 -3.05 -17.44
CA VAL A 17 15.10 -3.63 -16.09
C VAL A 17 15.33 -2.59 -14.98
N ILE A 18 16.19 -1.60 -15.21
CA ILE A 18 16.46 -0.54 -14.24
C ILE A 18 15.26 0.41 -14.10
N LEU A 19 14.46 0.61 -15.16
CA LEU A 19 13.33 1.52 -15.15
C LEU A 19 12.17 1.02 -14.25
N ASP A 20 11.86 -0.28 -14.32
CA ASP A 20 10.72 -0.88 -13.61
C ASP A 20 10.85 -0.81 -12.07
N GLY A 21 12.08 -0.84 -11.54
CA GLY A 21 12.33 -0.82 -10.09
C GLY A 21 11.99 0.51 -9.40
N THR A 22 11.89 1.60 -10.16
CA THR A 22 11.75 2.97 -9.60
C THR A 22 10.30 3.43 -9.41
N LEU A 23 9.33 2.70 -9.95
CA LEU A 23 7.90 3.09 -9.97
C LEU A 23 7.04 2.38 -8.92
N ALA A 24 7.63 1.54 -8.06
CA ALA A 24 6.89 0.86 -7.01
C ALA A 24 6.37 1.87 -5.97
N LEU A 25 5.05 2.05 -5.90
CA LEU A 25 4.38 2.86 -4.87
C LEU A 25 4.81 2.42 -3.47
N SER A 26 5.04 3.39 -2.58
CA SER A 26 5.30 3.10 -1.17
C SER A 26 4.11 2.36 -0.54
N ALA A 27 4.36 1.54 0.49
CA ALA A 27 3.30 0.83 1.20
C ALA A 27 2.19 1.78 1.70
N ASN A 28 2.57 2.98 2.15
CA ASN A 28 1.63 4.01 2.57
C ASN A 28 0.80 4.57 1.41
N ALA A 29 1.39 4.77 0.23
CA ALA A 29 0.67 5.21 -0.94
C ALA A 29 -0.34 4.15 -1.42
N GLN A 30 0.06 2.87 -1.44
CA GLN A 30 -0.84 1.76 -1.75
C GLN A 30 -2.00 1.65 -0.75
N TYR A 31 -1.72 1.85 0.54
CA TYR A 31 -2.74 1.82 1.59
C TYR A 31 -3.77 2.94 1.41
N ARG A 32 -3.32 4.17 1.17
CA ARG A 32 -4.18 5.33 0.89
C ARG A 32 -5.07 5.09 -0.32
N GLU A 33 -4.49 4.64 -1.43
CA GLU A 33 -5.23 4.37 -2.67
C GLU A 33 -6.32 3.31 -2.46
N CYS A 34 -6.05 2.27 -1.66
CA CYS A 34 -7.06 1.27 -1.30
C CYS A 34 -8.23 1.90 -0.53
N CYS A 35 -7.93 2.73 0.48
CA CYS A 35 -8.94 3.41 1.27
C CYS A 35 -9.83 4.34 0.43
N ASP A 36 -9.23 5.09 -0.49
CA ASP A 36 -9.95 6.04 -1.34
C ASP A 36 -10.99 5.32 -2.22
N LYS A 37 -10.74 4.05 -2.59
CA LYS A 37 -11.66 3.21 -3.35
C LYS A 37 -12.84 2.66 -2.52
N LYS A 38 -12.81 2.75 -1.19
CA LYS A 38 -13.88 2.24 -0.30
C LYS A 38 -15.05 3.22 -0.22
N LYS A 39 -16.11 2.95 -0.99
CA LYS A 39 -17.32 3.80 -1.02
C LYS A 39 -18.10 3.78 0.31
N ASP A 40 -18.20 2.61 0.95
CA ASP A 40 -18.97 2.43 2.19
C ASP A 40 -18.08 2.61 3.44
N THR A 41 -17.37 3.73 3.52
CA THR A 41 -16.46 4.04 4.64
C THR A 41 -16.51 5.52 4.93
N ASN A 42 -16.71 5.88 6.20
CA ASN A 42 -16.81 7.27 6.62
C ASN A 42 -15.58 8.08 6.18
N ASP A 43 -15.79 9.19 5.48
CA ASP A 43 -14.70 9.97 4.88
C ASP A 43 -13.82 10.69 5.91
N TRP A 44 -14.39 11.08 7.07
CA TRP A 44 -13.57 11.61 8.16
C TRP A 44 -12.63 10.53 8.69
N CYS A 45 -13.14 9.31 8.90
CA CYS A 45 -12.32 8.18 9.31
C CYS A 45 -11.25 7.79 8.29
N LYS A 46 -11.53 7.87 6.98
CA LYS A 46 -10.48 7.69 5.95
C LYS A 46 -9.35 8.69 6.13
N ARG A 47 -9.69 9.98 6.26
CA ARG A 47 -8.69 11.06 6.42
C ARG A 47 -7.83 10.87 7.67
N GLN A 48 -8.42 10.36 8.75
CA GLN A 48 -7.67 10.14 10.00
C GLN A 48 -6.87 8.83 10.00
N LEU A 49 -7.45 7.71 9.55
CA LEU A 49 -6.90 6.36 9.77
C LEU A 49 -6.18 5.75 8.56
N CYS A 50 -6.37 6.27 7.35
CA CYS A 50 -5.75 5.73 6.13
C CYS A 50 -4.33 6.26 5.92
N THR A 51 -3.47 6.07 6.91
CA THR A 51 -2.02 6.34 6.83
C THR A 51 -1.28 5.44 7.81
N PHE A 52 -0.04 5.05 7.49
CA PHE A 52 0.86 4.40 8.44
C PHE A 52 1.63 5.39 9.31
N ASN A 53 1.48 6.71 9.07
CA ASN A 53 2.18 7.77 9.80
C ASN A 53 1.36 8.32 10.98
N LEU A 54 0.38 7.58 11.47
CA LEU A 54 -0.39 7.94 12.66
C LEU A 54 0.46 7.77 13.92
N ASN A 55 0.43 8.76 14.80
CA ASN A 55 0.96 8.57 16.15
C ASN A 55 -0.07 7.85 17.04
N LEU A 56 0.42 7.26 18.13
CA LEU A 56 -0.42 6.46 19.05
C LEU A 56 -1.58 7.27 19.64
N ALA A 57 -1.35 8.53 20.03
CA ALA A 57 -2.38 9.37 20.64
C ALA A 57 -3.53 9.66 19.64
N GLN A 58 -3.19 10.02 18.40
CA GLN A 58 -4.17 10.20 17.32
C GLN A 58 -4.95 8.92 17.06
N ALA A 59 -4.27 7.76 17.02
CA ALA A 59 -4.92 6.48 16.83
C ALA A 59 -5.91 6.17 17.97
N LEU A 60 -5.50 6.35 19.23
CA LEU A 60 -6.36 6.09 20.40
C LEU A 60 -7.58 6.99 20.48
N ILE A 61 -7.48 8.25 20.04
CA ILE A 61 -8.61 9.18 20.03
C ILE A 61 -9.57 8.87 18.87
N THR A 62 -9.02 8.52 17.71
CA THR A 62 -9.80 8.35 16.48
C THR A 62 -10.49 6.99 16.42
N TYR A 63 -9.83 5.93 16.87
CA TYR A 63 -10.31 4.55 16.72
C TYR A 63 -11.69 4.32 17.34
N PRO A 64 -11.99 4.78 18.58
CA PRO A 64 -13.32 4.61 19.18
C PRO A 64 -14.42 5.30 18.37
N VAL A 65 -14.13 6.49 17.83
CA VAL A 65 -15.07 7.24 16.99
C VAL A 65 -15.36 6.45 15.70
N CYS A 66 -14.31 5.97 15.05
CA CYS A 66 -14.45 5.24 13.79
C CYS A 66 -15.05 3.84 13.92
N SER A 67 -14.98 3.26 15.12
CA SER A 67 -15.62 1.98 15.43
C SER A 67 -17.14 2.07 15.53
N ASN A 68 -17.70 3.28 15.70
CA ASN A 68 -19.15 3.50 15.72
C ASN A 68 -19.79 3.55 14.32
N PHE A 69 -18.98 3.63 13.25
CA PHE A 69 -19.48 3.67 11.88
C PHE A 69 -19.41 2.28 11.24
N ASP A 70 -20.47 1.48 11.34
CA ASP A 70 -20.70 0.20 10.64
C ASP A 70 -19.42 -0.49 10.11
N ASN A 71 -19.29 -0.59 8.79
CA ASN A 71 -18.21 -1.31 8.12
C ASN A 71 -16.92 -0.49 7.98
N THR A 72 -16.86 0.73 8.52
CA THR A 72 -15.73 1.64 8.36
C THR A 72 -14.44 0.99 8.84
N MET A 73 -14.46 0.40 10.04
CA MET A 73 -13.24 -0.22 10.57
C MET A 73 -12.85 -1.49 9.84
N ALA A 74 -13.81 -2.34 9.48
CA ALA A 74 -13.53 -3.53 8.68
C ALA A 74 -12.92 -3.18 7.32
N ASN A 75 -13.42 -2.15 6.65
CA ASN A 75 -12.93 -1.68 5.35
C ASN A 75 -11.51 -1.12 5.43
N ILE A 76 -11.22 -0.29 6.42
CA ILE A 76 -9.88 0.28 6.63
C ILE A 76 -8.87 -0.84 6.95
N TRP A 77 -9.22 -1.78 7.82
CA TRP A 77 -8.36 -2.92 8.15
C TRP A 77 -8.16 -3.90 7.00
N GLN A 78 -9.13 -4.04 6.09
CA GLN A 78 -8.94 -4.82 4.87
C GLN A 78 -7.83 -4.21 4.00
N CYS A 79 -7.80 -2.88 3.87
CA CYS A 79 -6.76 -2.18 3.14
C CYS A 79 -5.40 -2.25 3.83
N ALA A 80 -5.33 -2.09 5.16
CA ALA A 80 -4.08 -2.16 5.91
C ALA A 80 -3.36 -3.51 5.78
N ARG A 81 -4.12 -4.61 5.64
CA ARG A 81 -3.57 -5.96 5.40
C ARG A 81 -2.98 -6.13 4.00
N GLY A 82 -3.32 -5.24 3.06
CA GLY A 82 -2.78 -5.21 1.71
C GLY A 82 -3.10 -6.44 0.86
N ASN A 83 -4.18 -7.18 1.18
CA ASN A 83 -4.57 -8.45 0.55
C ASN A 83 -3.42 -9.47 0.39
N ARG A 84 -2.40 -9.39 1.24
CA ARG A 84 -1.27 -10.32 1.26
C ARG A 84 -1.54 -11.42 2.28
N ASP A 85 -1.14 -12.65 1.94
CA ASP A 85 -1.15 -13.75 2.89
C ASP A 85 -0.02 -13.56 3.92
N HIS A 86 -0.39 -13.21 5.14
CA HIS A 86 0.53 -13.03 6.27
C HIS A 86 0.74 -14.32 7.09
N THR A 87 0.18 -15.47 6.69
CA THR A 87 0.25 -16.74 7.45
C THR A 87 1.68 -17.14 7.78
N LYS A 88 2.60 -16.99 6.81
CA LYS A 88 4.04 -17.29 7.03
C LYS A 88 4.68 -16.40 8.10
N CYS A 89 4.27 -15.14 8.19
CA CYS A 89 4.74 -14.21 9.21
C CYS A 89 4.15 -14.58 10.58
N CYS A 90 2.83 -14.77 10.64
CA CYS A 90 2.13 -15.10 11.89
C CYS A 90 2.60 -16.42 12.52
N ARG A 91 2.94 -17.43 11.72
CA ARG A 91 3.46 -18.73 12.22
C ARG A 91 4.85 -18.67 12.83
N LYS A 92 5.61 -17.58 12.62
CA LYS A 92 6.95 -17.39 13.19
C LYS A 92 6.91 -16.64 14.53
N LYS A 93 5.72 -16.37 15.09
CA LYS A 93 5.56 -15.83 16.43
C LYS A 93 5.75 -16.89 17.50
#